data_AF-A0A544V133-F1
#
_entry.id   AF-A0A544V133-F1
#
_cell.length_a   1.000
_cell.length_b   1.000
_cell.length_c   1.000
_cell.angle_alpha   90.00
_cell.angle_beta   90.00
_cell.angle_gamma   90.00
#
_symmetry.space_group_name_H-M   'P 1'
#
loop_
_entity.id
_entity.type
_entity.pdbx_description
1 polymer ?
#
loop_
_entity_poly.entity_id
_entity_poly.type
_entity_poly.pdbx_seq_one_letter_code
_entity_poly.pdbx_strand_id
1 'polypeptide(L)'
;MEIEVSIDKFVIDYKDVPHSTFLRVYMVGMQKYKVKMKIYSGTYSYELHIWKSDNVYIHMYFKNFRETEGHLHTLRIETRPEHYSHFREILEMIGKRASRVEFVSCDVAYDIQTGLENIVVIPTDTRRNMTHFDTTRYFGRSDQRKRNGYCRIYDKRLELARNKGIYLAHELSRIEVVYKVNEQVLLKDLMKHPPKQNEHYFAAVVTDWKTLKKKQRERVASMRDGRDMYTQYIRREIKKTLTNQYRLDFDQLARVEWKRLIEEPSSIVLRVS
;
A
#
# COMPACT_ATOMS: atom_id res chain seq x y z
N MET A 1 23.48 4.27 -0.89
CA MET A 1 22.11 4.57 -1.31
C MET A 1 21.20 4.17 -0.17
N GLU A 2 20.46 5.14 0.36
CA GLU A 2 19.53 4.94 1.46
C GLU A 2 18.13 4.67 0.88
N ILE A 3 17.41 3.71 1.47
CA ILE A 3 16.04 3.37 1.08
C ILE A 3 15.18 3.49 2.33
N GLU A 4 14.24 4.42 2.32
CA GLU A 4 13.25 4.55 3.39
C GLU A 4 12.06 3.63 3.09
N VAL A 5 11.64 2.87 4.10
CA VAL A 5 10.46 2.01 4.02
C VAL A 5 9.35 2.60 4.88
N SER A 6 8.16 2.72 4.31
CA SER A 6 6.97 3.23 4.99
C SER A 6 5.71 2.44 4.59
N ILE A 7 4.60 2.69 5.29
CA ILE A 7 3.28 2.17 4.91
C ILE A 7 2.40 3.35 4.56
N ASP A 8 1.94 3.40 3.30
CA ASP A 8 1.16 4.54 2.79
C ASP A 8 -0.35 4.37 3.00
N LYS A 9 -0.81 3.13 3.17
CA LYS A 9 -2.20 2.78 3.49
C LYS A 9 -2.21 1.51 4.32
N PHE A 10 -3.00 1.49 5.38
CA PHE A 10 -3.21 0.35 6.27
C PHE A 10 -4.71 0.04 6.34
N VAL A 11 -5.06 -1.23 6.20
CA VAL A 11 -6.45 -1.70 6.13
C VAL A 11 -6.67 -2.79 7.15
N ILE A 12 -7.70 -2.60 7.97
CA ILE A 12 -8.09 -3.51 9.04
C ILE A 12 -9.60 -3.73 9.01
N ASP A 13 -10.03 -4.90 9.49
CA ASP A 13 -11.44 -5.24 9.68
C ASP A 13 -11.70 -5.44 11.18
N TYR A 14 -12.69 -4.74 11.71
CA TYR A 14 -13.33 -5.07 12.99
C TYR A 14 -14.48 -6.03 12.70
N LYS A 15 -14.51 -7.16 13.40
CA LYS A 15 -15.54 -8.19 13.25
C LYS A 15 -16.64 -8.03 14.27
N ASP A 16 -17.83 -8.47 13.87
CA ASP A 16 -19.03 -8.53 14.70
C ASP A 16 -19.44 -7.17 15.29
N VAL A 17 -19.28 -6.09 14.53
CA VAL A 17 -19.63 -4.74 14.99
C VAL A 17 -21.14 -4.52 14.87
N PRO A 18 -21.84 -4.15 15.97
CA PRO A 18 -23.26 -3.83 15.92
C PRO A 18 -23.57 -2.62 15.04
N HIS A 19 -24.69 -2.66 14.32
CA HIS A 19 -25.14 -1.50 13.53
C HIS A 19 -25.33 -0.24 14.38
N SER A 20 -25.81 -0.38 15.62
CA SER A 20 -25.95 0.75 16.55
C SER A 20 -24.61 1.42 16.89
N THR A 21 -23.51 0.66 16.95
CA THR A 21 -22.16 1.20 17.14
C THR A 21 -21.74 2.04 15.95
N PHE A 22 -21.98 1.56 14.72
CA PHE A 22 -21.69 2.32 13.50
C PHE A 22 -22.48 3.65 13.46
N LEU A 23 -23.77 3.63 13.77
CA LEU A 23 -24.60 4.85 13.83
C LEU A 23 -24.06 5.83 14.89
N ARG A 24 -23.60 5.34 16.03
CA ARG A 24 -22.99 6.19 17.08
C ARG A 24 -21.69 6.82 16.60
N VAL A 25 -20.84 6.08 15.89
CA VAL A 25 -19.62 6.61 15.27
C VAL A 25 -19.97 7.71 14.28
N TYR A 26 -20.98 7.51 13.44
CA TYR A 26 -21.44 8.54 12.50
C TYR A 26 -21.89 9.82 13.22
N MET A 27 -22.70 9.69 14.27
CA MET A 27 -23.17 10.85 15.06
C MET A 27 -22.02 11.63 15.72
N VAL A 28 -21.08 10.92 16.36
CA VAL A 28 -19.88 11.56 16.96
C VAL A 28 -18.99 12.19 15.89
N GLY A 29 -18.83 11.50 14.75
CA GLY A 29 -18.11 11.98 13.58
C GLY A 29 -18.64 13.35 13.14
N MET A 30 -19.95 13.47 12.93
CA MET A 30 -20.62 14.70 12.49
C MET A 30 -20.44 15.88 13.46
N GLN A 31 -20.24 15.61 14.75
CA GLN A 31 -20.07 16.66 15.77
C GLN A 31 -18.65 17.26 15.79
N LYS A 32 -17.64 16.48 15.42
CA LYS A 32 -16.22 16.83 15.64
C LYS A 32 -15.38 16.92 14.38
N TYR A 33 -15.85 16.35 13.28
CA TYR A 33 -15.08 16.17 12.07
C TYR A 33 -15.89 16.57 10.84
N LYS A 34 -15.18 16.83 9.73
CA LYS A 34 -15.83 16.89 8.43
C LYS A 34 -16.18 15.46 8.02
N VAL A 35 -17.45 15.21 7.73
CA VAL A 35 -17.94 13.86 7.44
C VAL A 35 -18.73 13.83 6.13
N LYS A 36 -18.53 12.75 5.36
CA LYS A 36 -19.35 12.41 4.20
C LYS A 36 -19.75 10.94 4.28
N MET A 37 -21.05 10.68 4.28
CA MET A 37 -21.59 9.34 4.20
C MET A 37 -22.16 9.07 2.80
N LYS A 38 -21.96 7.86 2.31
CA LYS A 38 -22.65 7.30 1.15
C LYS A 38 -23.34 6.02 1.55
N ILE A 39 -24.54 5.82 1.03
CA ILE A 39 -25.31 4.60 1.21
C ILE A 39 -25.41 3.93 -0.16
N TYR A 40 -25.17 2.61 -0.22
CA TYR A 40 -25.25 1.79 -1.44
C TYR A 40 -24.29 2.17 -2.58
N SER A 41 -22.97 2.20 -2.33
CA SER A 41 -21.98 2.63 -3.34
C SER A 41 -20.93 1.59 -3.77
N GLY A 42 -21.08 0.31 -3.41
CA GLY A 42 -20.11 -0.70 -3.86
C GLY A 42 -20.24 -2.07 -3.19
N THR A 43 -19.17 -2.55 -2.54
CA THR A 43 -19.15 -3.84 -1.83
C THR A 43 -19.75 -3.75 -0.43
N TYR A 44 -19.88 -2.53 0.10
CA TYR A 44 -20.41 -2.25 1.43
C TYR A 44 -21.70 -1.43 1.35
N SER A 45 -22.58 -1.65 2.32
CA SER A 45 -23.86 -0.93 2.42
C SER A 45 -23.65 0.53 2.78
N TYR A 46 -22.63 0.82 3.60
CA TYR A 46 -22.31 2.18 4.04
C TYR A 46 -20.83 2.48 3.86
N GLU A 47 -20.54 3.66 3.32
CA GLU A 47 -19.20 4.23 3.27
C GLU A 47 -19.20 5.55 4.01
N LEU A 48 -18.33 5.66 5.01
CA LEU A 48 -18.20 6.82 5.86
C LEU A 48 -16.78 7.36 5.75
N HIS A 49 -16.66 8.58 5.24
CA HIS A 49 -15.39 9.28 5.11
C HIS A 49 -15.34 10.41 6.15
N ILE A 50 -14.32 10.39 7.00
CA ILE A 50 -14.14 11.34 8.08
C ILE A 50 -12.79 12.02 7.91
N TRP A 51 -12.77 13.35 7.98
CA TRP A 51 -11.56 14.17 7.88
C TRP A 51 -11.43 15.08 9.10
N LYS A 52 -10.24 15.06 9.71
CA LYS A 52 -9.84 16.02 10.75
C LYS A 52 -9.22 17.28 10.13
N SER A 53 -8.51 17.10 9.03
CA SER A 53 -7.98 18.16 8.16
C SER A 53 -7.81 17.58 6.74
N ASP A 54 -7.39 18.39 5.78
CA ASP A 54 -7.29 17.96 4.37
C ASP A 54 -6.39 16.73 4.17
N ASN A 55 -5.36 16.58 4.99
CA ASN A 55 -4.42 15.46 4.92
C ASN A 55 -4.67 14.35 5.95
N VAL A 56 -5.47 14.59 6.98
CA VAL A 56 -5.72 13.61 8.07
C VAL A 56 -7.13 13.07 7.97
N TYR A 57 -7.25 11.80 7.59
CA TYR A 57 -8.53 11.16 7.27
C TYR A 57 -8.63 9.75 7.83
N ILE A 58 -9.85 9.24 7.88
CA ILE A 58 -10.15 7.82 8.08
C ILE A 58 -11.37 7.45 7.23
N HIS A 59 -11.27 6.34 6.51
CA HIS A 59 -12.37 5.80 5.71
C HIS A 59 -12.89 4.53 6.36
N MET A 60 -14.21 4.44 6.49
CA MET A 60 -14.88 3.31 7.10
C MET A 60 -15.90 2.73 6.13
N TYR A 61 -15.91 1.42 6.03
CA TYR A 61 -16.83 0.68 5.17
C TYR A 61 -17.56 -0.35 6.03
N PHE A 62 -18.88 -0.25 6.12
CA PHE A 62 -19.68 -1.03 7.05
C PHE A 62 -20.70 -1.91 6.32
N LYS A 63 -20.83 -3.15 6.80
CA LYS A 63 -21.74 -4.19 6.29
C LYS A 63 -21.43 -4.57 4.84
N ASN A 64 -20.62 -5.61 4.67
CA ASN A 64 -20.34 -6.15 3.35
C ASN A 64 -21.62 -6.78 2.79
N PHE A 65 -21.97 -6.54 1.53
CA PHE A 65 -23.21 -7.06 0.94
C PHE A 65 -23.30 -8.59 0.92
N ARG A 66 -22.17 -9.29 1.05
CA ARG A 66 -22.14 -10.76 1.17
C ARG A 66 -22.48 -11.26 2.56
N GLU A 67 -22.47 -10.39 3.58
CA GLU A 67 -22.91 -10.74 4.92
C GLU A 67 -24.45 -10.80 4.92
N THR A 68 -25.00 -11.99 5.17
CA THR A 68 -26.44 -12.23 5.27
C THR A 68 -26.99 -11.72 6.61
N GLU A 69 -28.31 -11.87 6.79
CA GLU A 69 -29.11 -11.36 7.92
C GLU A 69 -28.44 -11.47 9.30
N GLY A 70 -28.63 -10.42 10.11
CA GLY A 70 -28.04 -10.28 11.44
C GLY A 70 -27.84 -8.80 11.80
N HIS A 71 -27.43 -8.55 13.05
CA HIS A 71 -27.17 -7.18 13.55
C HIS A 71 -25.67 -6.85 13.72
N LEU A 72 -24.81 -7.83 13.49
CA LEU A 72 -23.35 -7.76 13.65
C LEU A 72 -22.71 -7.91 12.28
N HIS A 73 -21.83 -6.98 11.92
CA HIS A 73 -21.26 -6.91 10.57
C HIS A 73 -19.78 -6.55 10.62
N THR A 74 -19.07 -6.77 9.50
CA THR A 74 -17.69 -6.27 9.36
C THR A 74 -17.70 -4.75 9.19
N LEU A 75 -16.87 -4.07 9.98
CA LEU A 75 -16.48 -2.68 9.78
C LEU A 75 -15.02 -2.63 9.34
N ARG A 76 -14.78 -2.26 8.09
CA ARG A 76 -13.43 -2.03 7.56
C ARG A 76 -13.00 -0.61 7.78
N ILE A 77 -11.74 -0.42 8.15
CA ILE A 77 -11.08 0.88 8.21
C ILE A 77 -9.92 0.91 7.20
N GLU A 78 -9.85 1.98 6.42
CA GLU A 78 -8.72 2.30 5.52
C GLU A 78 -8.17 3.70 5.86
N THR A 79 -6.89 3.81 6.21
CA THR A 79 -6.21 5.09 6.43
C THR A 79 -4.67 4.95 6.38
N ARG A 80 -3.92 6.04 6.54
CA ARG A 80 -2.48 6.01 6.79
C ARG A 80 -2.20 5.63 8.26
N PRO A 81 -1.16 4.86 8.56
CA PRO A 81 -0.84 4.45 9.93
C PRO A 81 -0.79 5.59 10.94
N GLU A 82 -0.14 6.70 10.58
CA GLU A 82 0.04 7.87 11.44
C GLU A 82 -1.29 8.57 11.80
N HIS A 83 -2.34 8.37 10.99
CA HIS A 83 -3.64 8.98 11.23
C HIS A 83 -4.45 8.30 12.34
N TYR A 84 -4.17 7.04 12.70
CA TYR A 84 -4.95 6.33 13.73
C TYR A 84 -4.99 7.10 15.06
N SER A 85 -3.89 7.75 15.43
CA SER A 85 -3.78 8.54 16.66
C SER A 85 -4.77 9.72 16.72
N HIS A 86 -5.21 10.24 15.57
CA HIS A 86 -6.13 11.37 15.47
C HIS A 86 -7.61 10.98 15.64
N PHE A 87 -7.92 9.68 15.60
CA PHE A 87 -9.27 9.12 15.65
C PHE A 87 -9.47 8.12 16.80
N ARG A 88 -8.64 8.18 17.85
CA ARG A 88 -8.67 7.26 19.01
C ARG A 88 -10.06 7.06 19.59
N GLU A 89 -10.80 8.15 19.83
CA GLU A 89 -12.16 8.10 20.37
C GLU A 89 -13.13 7.27 19.52
N ILE A 90 -13.01 7.36 18.19
CA ILE A 90 -13.84 6.58 17.26
C ILE A 90 -13.40 5.11 17.30
N LEU A 91 -12.08 4.85 17.28
CA LEU A 91 -11.55 3.49 17.34
C LEU A 91 -11.92 2.79 18.64
N GLU A 92 -11.91 3.48 19.78
CA GLU A 92 -12.36 2.98 21.10
C GLU A 92 -13.84 2.60 21.11
N MET A 93 -14.69 3.38 20.45
CA MET A 93 -16.11 3.06 20.37
C MET A 93 -16.36 1.78 19.58
N ILE A 94 -15.60 1.56 18.51
CA ILE A 94 -15.72 0.38 17.65
C ILE A 94 -15.10 -0.84 18.36
N GLY A 95 -13.87 -0.69 18.85
CA GLY A 95 -13.09 -1.77 19.45
C GLY A 95 -13.81 -2.44 20.63
N LYS A 96 -14.36 -1.65 21.58
CA LYS A 96 -15.16 -2.14 22.73
C LYS A 96 -16.35 -3.04 22.36
N ARG A 97 -16.77 -3.03 21.09
CA ARG A 97 -17.94 -3.78 20.59
C ARG A 97 -17.57 -4.82 19.54
N ALA A 98 -16.34 -4.81 19.04
CA ALA A 98 -15.87 -5.78 18.08
C ALA A 98 -15.43 -7.06 18.79
N SER A 99 -15.62 -8.23 18.17
CA SER A 99 -15.14 -9.49 18.72
C SER A 99 -13.63 -9.68 18.52
N ARG A 100 -13.10 -9.13 17.42
CA ARG A 100 -11.69 -9.16 17.05
C ARG A 100 -11.36 -8.15 15.96
N VAL A 101 -10.07 -7.90 15.79
CA VAL A 101 -9.50 -7.07 14.72
C VAL A 101 -8.59 -7.92 13.84
N GLU A 102 -8.87 -7.90 12.54
CA GLU A 102 -8.12 -8.61 11.50
C GLU A 102 -7.35 -7.62 10.62
N PHE A 103 -6.11 -7.97 10.30
CA PHE A 103 -5.34 -7.28 9.26
C PHE A 103 -5.84 -7.71 7.88
N VAL A 104 -6.03 -6.75 6.97
CA VAL A 104 -6.49 -7.02 5.61
C VAL A 104 -5.37 -6.83 4.60
N SER A 105 -4.76 -5.65 4.59
CA SER A 105 -3.72 -5.30 3.63
C SER A 105 -3.02 -3.99 4.01
N CYS A 106 -1.84 -3.76 3.46
CA CYS A 106 -1.21 -2.45 3.46
C CYS A 106 -0.47 -2.18 2.15
N ASP A 107 -0.24 -0.90 1.85
CA ASP A 107 0.61 -0.49 0.73
C ASP A 107 2.00 -0.20 1.31
N VAL A 108 2.97 -1.10 1.07
CA VAL A 108 4.36 -0.91 1.52
C VAL A 108 5.07 -0.05 0.48
N ALA A 109 5.67 1.05 0.92
CA ALA A 109 6.35 2.03 0.10
C ALA A 109 7.86 1.98 0.34
N TYR A 110 8.62 2.04 -0.74
CA TYR A 110 10.08 2.09 -0.77
C TYR A 110 10.50 3.37 -1.48
N ASP A 111 10.98 4.34 -0.71
CA ASP A 111 11.51 5.59 -1.21
C ASP A 111 13.00 5.44 -1.52
N ILE A 112 13.38 5.80 -2.73
CA ILE A 112 14.71 5.57 -3.28
C ILE A 112 15.22 6.92 -3.79
N GLN A 113 16.35 7.37 -3.24
CA GLN A 113 16.95 8.67 -3.56
C GLN A 113 17.67 8.64 -4.92
N THR A 114 16.90 8.51 -6.00
CA THR A 114 17.36 8.50 -7.40
C THR A 114 16.19 8.85 -8.34
N GLY A 115 16.51 9.30 -9.55
CA GLY A 115 15.56 9.45 -10.65
C GLY A 115 14.90 8.13 -11.09
N LEU A 116 13.66 8.25 -11.56
CA LEU A 116 12.80 7.14 -11.97
C LEU A 116 13.36 6.36 -13.16
N GLU A 117 14.19 7.01 -13.97
CA GLU A 117 14.91 6.42 -15.08
C GLU A 117 15.96 5.38 -14.62
N ASN A 118 16.45 5.44 -13.39
CA ASN A 118 17.44 4.47 -12.90
C ASN A 118 16.80 3.23 -12.27
N ILE A 119 15.47 3.26 -12.01
CA ILE A 119 14.76 2.15 -11.36
C ILE A 119 14.19 1.19 -12.38
N VAL A 120 14.58 -0.07 -12.29
CA VAL A 120 14.09 -1.16 -13.12
C VAL A 120 13.34 -2.15 -12.24
N VAL A 121 12.06 -2.39 -12.56
CA VAL A 121 11.23 -3.40 -11.89
C VAL A 121 10.68 -4.38 -12.91
N ILE A 122 10.83 -5.66 -12.61
CA ILE A 122 10.47 -6.76 -13.50
C ILE A 122 9.53 -7.70 -12.73
N PRO A 123 8.27 -7.84 -13.15
CA PRO A 123 7.35 -8.77 -12.51
C PRO A 123 7.80 -10.21 -12.77
N THR A 124 7.68 -11.05 -11.75
CA THR A 124 7.92 -12.50 -11.84
C THR A 124 6.83 -13.17 -12.69
N ASP A 125 5.56 -12.80 -12.49
CA ASP A 125 4.44 -13.25 -13.32
C ASP A 125 4.31 -12.37 -14.58
N THR A 126 4.43 -12.98 -15.75
CA THR A 126 4.32 -12.28 -17.04
C THR A 126 2.93 -11.71 -17.31
N ARG A 127 1.89 -12.17 -16.62
CA ARG A 127 0.51 -11.66 -16.74
C ARG A 127 0.32 -10.29 -16.08
N ARG A 128 1.27 -9.84 -15.25
CA ARG A 128 1.30 -8.47 -14.70
C ARG A 128 1.89 -7.53 -15.74
N ASN A 129 1.05 -7.12 -16.69
CA ASN A 129 1.44 -6.14 -17.69
C ASN A 129 1.67 -4.76 -17.07
N MET A 130 2.58 -4.00 -17.65
CA MET A 130 2.83 -2.63 -17.24
C MET A 130 1.95 -1.68 -18.03
N THR A 131 1.34 -0.72 -17.35
CA THR A 131 0.65 0.42 -17.96
C THR A 131 1.23 1.73 -17.45
N HIS A 132 1.10 2.78 -18.24
CA HIS A 132 1.55 4.13 -17.88
C HIS A 132 0.34 5.04 -17.70
N PHE A 133 0.38 5.86 -16.67
CA PHE A 133 -0.52 7.00 -16.55
C PHE A 133 0.29 8.17 -15.98
N ASP A 134 0.38 9.25 -16.77
CA ASP A 134 1.31 10.35 -16.54
C ASP A 134 2.75 9.81 -16.33
N THR A 135 3.40 10.19 -15.23
CA THR A 135 4.76 9.73 -14.89
C THR A 135 4.79 8.44 -14.06
N THR A 136 3.64 7.79 -13.86
CA THR A 136 3.53 6.58 -13.03
C THR A 136 3.43 5.30 -13.87
N ARG A 137 4.24 4.32 -13.51
CA ARG A 137 4.22 2.95 -14.03
C ARG A 137 3.40 2.07 -13.09
N TYR A 138 2.44 1.31 -13.61
CA TYR A 138 1.60 0.39 -12.85
C TYR A 138 1.79 -1.03 -13.34
N PHE A 139 1.93 -1.99 -12.42
CA PHE A 139 2.01 -3.41 -12.73
C PHE A 139 0.75 -4.13 -12.27
N GLY A 140 -0.01 -4.65 -13.23
CA GLY A 140 -1.32 -5.26 -13.01
C GLY A 140 -2.47 -4.37 -13.46
N ARG A 141 -3.63 -4.99 -13.64
CA ARG A 141 -4.86 -4.32 -14.12
C ARG A 141 -5.53 -3.49 -13.01
N SER A 142 -6.42 -2.58 -13.39
CA SER A 142 -7.16 -1.74 -12.45
C SER A 142 -7.99 -2.54 -11.44
N ASP A 143 -8.57 -3.67 -11.85
CA ASP A 143 -9.29 -4.62 -10.98
C ASP A 143 -8.36 -5.35 -9.99
N GLN A 144 -7.05 -5.28 -10.20
CA GLN A 144 -6.04 -5.90 -9.35
C GLN A 144 -5.46 -4.95 -8.29
N ARG A 145 -5.87 -3.67 -8.26
CA ARG A 145 -5.38 -2.65 -7.31
C ARG A 145 -5.47 -3.05 -5.83
N LYS A 146 -6.38 -3.95 -5.48
CA LYS A 146 -6.59 -4.47 -4.11
C LYS A 146 -6.04 -5.89 -3.90
N ARG A 147 -5.30 -6.44 -4.87
CA ARG A 147 -4.72 -7.79 -4.81
C ARG A 147 -3.28 -7.72 -4.34
N ASN A 148 -2.84 -8.78 -3.66
CA ASN A 148 -1.46 -8.90 -3.22
C ASN A 148 -0.50 -8.74 -4.40
N GLY A 149 0.59 -8.01 -4.18
CA GLY A 149 1.61 -7.72 -5.18
C GLY A 149 1.17 -6.76 -6.30
N TYR A 150 0.07 -6.01 -6.18
CA TYR A 150 -0.13 -4.87 -7.09
C TYR A 150 0.97 -3.83 -6.84
N CYS A 151 1.58 -3.30 -7.90
CA CYS A 151 2.72 -2.40 -7.77
C CYS A 151 2.56 -1.13 -8.59
N ARG A 152 3.01 0.00 -8.04
CA ARG A 152 3.15 1.28 -8.74
C ARG A 152 4.52 1.87 -8.49
N ILE A 153 5.06 2.56 -9.50
CA ILE A 153 6.35 3.22 -9.44
C ILE A 153 6.23 4.61 -10.04
N TYR A 154 6.70 5.62 -9.34
CA TYR A 154 6.54 7.01 -9.76
C TYR A 154 7.64 7.92 -9.22
N ASP A 155 7.77 9.09 -9.83
CA ASP A 155 8.58 10.20 -9.33
C ASP A 155 7.86 10.81 -8.11
N LYS A 156 8.37 10.50 -6.91
CA LYS A 156 7.79 10.93 -5.64
C LYS A 156 8.02 12.42 -5.41
N ARG A 157 9.16 12.95 -5.83
CA ARG A 157 9.45 14.38 -5.76
C ARG A 157 8.43 15.19 -6.57
N LEU A 158 8.12 14.75 -7.78
CA LEU A 158 7.10 15.39 -8.62
C LEU A 158 5.70 15.27 -8.03
N GLU A 159 5.35 14.10 -7.47
CA GLU A 159 4.07 13.89 -6.78
C GLU A 159 3.90 14.83 -5.58
N LEU A 160 4.93 14.94 -4.73
CA LEU A 160 4.94 15.84 -3.57
C LEU A 160 4.80 17.31 -3.97
N ALA A 161 5.49 17.75 -5.02
CA ALA A 161 5.40 19.12 -5.51
C ALA A 161 4.00 19.43 -6.04
N ARG A 162 3.41 18.54 -6.86
CA ARG A 162 2.10 18.76 -7.48
C ARG A 162 0.94 18.66 -6.51
N ASN A 163 0.97 17.67 -5.61
CA ASN A 163 -0.18 17.34 -4.77
C ASN A 163 -0.11 17.97 -3.38
N LYS A 164 1.10 18.25 -2.88
CA LYS A 164 1.32 18.74 -1.51
C LYS A 164 2.04 20.08 -1.44
N GLY A 165 2.52 20.62 -2.57
CA GLY A 165 3.35 21.83 -2.59
C GLY A 165 4.71 21.65 -1.89
N ILE A 166 5.19 20.41 -1.75
CA ILE A 166 6.46 20.10 -1.09
C ILE A 166 7.55 19.94 -2.16
N TYR A 167 8.56 20.81 -2.11
CA TYR A 167 9.66 20.82 -3.07
C TYR A 167 10.92 20.23 -2.45
N LEU A 168 11.40 19.12 -3.01
CA LEU A 168 12.67 18.49 -2.59
C LEU A 168 13.81 18.92 -3.51
N ALA A 169 14.98 19.18 -2.93
CA ALA A 169 16.20 19.53 -3.66
C ALA A 169 16.90 18.31 -4.31
N HIS A 170 16.57 17.10 -3.88
CA HIS A 170 17.13 15.85 -4.38
C HIS A 170 16.08 15.04 -5.15
N GLU A 171 16.54 14.13 -6.01
CA GLU A 171 15.66 13.17 -6.70
C GLU A 171 15.09 12.14 -5.72
N LEU A 172 13.81 11.84 -5.87
CA LEU A 172 13.12 10.86 -5.05
C LEU A 172 12.11 10.10 -5.90
N SER A 173 12.28 8.80 -5.98
CA SER A 173 11.34 7.88 -6.63
C SER A 173 10.78 6.91 -5.62
N ARG A 174 9.55 6.45 -5.84
CA ARG A 174 8.90 5.50 -4.94
C ARG A 174 8.43 4.27 -5.71
N ILE A 175 8.68 3.11 -5.12
CA ILE A 175 8.01 1.85 -5.47
C ILE A 175 7.02 1.55 -4.36
N GLU A 176 5.75 1.30 -4.70
CA GLU A 176 4.77 0.81 -3.73
C GLU A 176 4.22 -0.52 -4.16
N VAL A 177 4.17 -1.46 -3.21
CA VAL A 177 3.67 -2.81 -3.44
C VAL A 177 2.62 -3.13 -2.37
N VAL A 178 1.43 -3.50 -2.83
CA VAL A 178 0.33 -3.94 -1.98
C VAL A 178 0.71 -5.27 -1.32
N TYR A 179 0.82 -5.28 0.00
CA TYR A 179 0.89 -6.48 0.82
C TYR A 179 -0.51 -6.87 1.29
N LYS A 180 -0.93 -8.08 0.96
CA LYS A 180 -2.18 -8.66 1.41
C LYS A 180 -1.97 -10.12 1.76
N VAL A 181 -2.42 -10.50 2.95
CA VAL A 181 -2.42 -11.90 3.41
C VAL A 181 -3.61 -12.64 2.81
N ASN A 182 -3.39 -13.88 2.41
CA ASN A 182 -4.46 -14.74 1.88
C ASN A 182 -5.26 -15.42 3.00
N GLU A 183 -4.63 -15.60 4.17
CA GLU A 183 -5.23 -16.14 5.37
C GLU A 183 -5.74 -15.03 6.30
N GLN A 184 -6.66 -15.38 7.20
CA GLN A 184 -7.09 -14.47 8.25
C GLN A 184 -5.95 -14.28 9.25
N VAL A 185 -5.39 -13.08 9.29
CA VAL A 185 -4.35 -12.70 10.27
C VAL A 185 -4.98 -11.76 11.28
N LEU A 186 -4.99 -12.15 12.55
CA LEU A 186 -5.35 -11.24 13.64
C LEU A 186 -4.31 -10.12 13.71
N LEU A 187 -4.76 -8.88 13.91
CA LEU A 187 -3.84 -7.73 13.92
C LEU A 187 -2.72 -7.90 14.98
N LYS A 188 -3.04 -8.51 16.12
CA LYS A 188 -2.07 -8.81 17.19
C LYS A 188 -0.93 -9.75 16.75
N ASP A 189 -1.16 -10.55 15.71
CA ASP A 189 -0.20 -11.54 15.20
C ASP A 189 0.56 -11.02 13.97
N LEU A 190 0.19 -9.87 13.41
CA LEU A 190 0.77 -9.31 12.17
C LEU A 190 2.30 -9.18 12.19
N MET A 191 2.89 -8.99 13.38
CA MET A 191 4.35 -9.01 13.59
C MET A 191 5.04 -10.26 13.06
N LYS A 192 4.36 -11.41 13.08
CA LYS A 192 4.87 -12.70 12.62
C LYS A 192 4.77 -12.88 11.10
N HIS A 193 4.08 -11.96 10.40
CA HIS A 193 3.79 -12.04 8.98
C HIS A 193 4.37 -10.81 8.24
N PRO A 194 5.70 -10.72 8.08
CA PRO A 194 6.28 -9.67 7.24
C PRO A 194 5.95 -9.91 5.75
N PRO A 195 5.92 -8.84 4.93
CA PRO A 195 5.74 -8.95 3.49
C PRO A 195 6.81 -9.82 2.81
N LYS A 196 6.39 -10.64 1.84
CA LYS A 196 7.26 -11.39 0.92
C LYS A 196 7.00 -10.89 -0.50
N GLN A 197 7.67 -9.81 -0.89
CA GLN A 197 7.40 -9.09 -2.13
C GLN A 197 8.37 -9.44 -3.27
N ASN A 198 9.55 -9.99 -2.95
CA ASN A 198 10.48 -10.50 -3.97
C ASN A 198 9.90 -11.66 -4.78
N GLU A 199 8.89 -12.37 -4.26
CA GLU A 199 8.15 -13.39 -5.03
C GLU A 199 7.40 -12.77 -6.21
N HIS A 200 6.93 -11.52 -6.08
CA HIS A 200 6.17 -10.81 -7.11
C HIS A 200 7.08 -10.05 -8.07
N TYR A 201 8.18 -9.48 -7.58
CA TYR A 201 9.02 -8.57 -8.35
C TYR A 201 10.51 -8.76 -8.12
N PHE A 202 11.27 -8.58 -9.19
CA PHE A 202 12.68 -8.24 -9.12
C PHE A 202 12.82 -6.72 -9.29
N ALA A 203 13.68 -6.08 -8.49
CA ALA A 203 13.95 -4.65 -8.62
C ALA A 203 15.44 -4.35 -8.47
N ALA A 204 15.93 -3.38 -9.26
CA ALA A 204 17.30 -2.90 -9.20
C ALA A 204 17.38 -1.42 -9.55
N VAL A 205 18.38 -0.73 -9.01
CA VAL A 205 18.79 0.62 -9.41
C VAL A 205 20.05 0.51 -10.26
N VAL A 206 19.98 1.01 -11.50
CA VAL A 206 21.13 1.15 -12.38
C VAL A 206 21.92 2.38 -11.93
N THR A 207 23.04 2.18 -11.24
CA THR A 207 23.82 3.27 -10.64
C THR A 207 24.71 3.98 -11.66
N ASP A 208 25.15 3.26 -12.69
CA ASP A 208 25.84 3.85 -13.83
C ASP A 208 25.50 3.09 -15.12
N TRP A 209 24.71 3.72 -15.98
CA TRP A 209 24.33 3.17 -17.29
C TRP A 209 25.54 2.87 -18.18
N LYS A 210 26.65 3.59 -18.03
CA LYS A 210 27.85 3.40 -18.88
C LYS A 210 28.52 2.05 -18.65
N THR A 211 28.32 1.43 -17.48
CA THR A 211 28.81 0.08 -17.17
C THR A 211 28.15 -1.02 -18.01
N LEU A 212 27.01 -0.72 -18.63
CA LEU A 212 26.26 -1.65 -19.47
C LEU A 212 26.64 -1.49 -20.95
N LYS A 213 26.85 -2.60 -21.65
CA LYS A 213 27.05 -2.59 -23.11
C LYS A 213 25.82 -1.97 -23.80
N LYS A 214 26.02 -1.34 -24.97
CA LYS A 214 24.94 -0.64 -25.72
C LYS A 214 23.65 -1.48 -25.84
N LYS A 215 23.76 -2.72 -26.33
CA LYS A 215 22.63 -3.65 -26.47
C LYS A 215 21.96 -4.02 -25.13
N GLN A 216 22.73 -4.09 -24.04
CA GLN A 216 22.19 -4.35 -22.70
C GLN A 216 21.42 -3.13 -22.20
N ARG A 217 21.96 -1.92 -22.36
CA ARG A 217 21.28 -0.66 -22.00
C ARG A 217 19.93 -0.55 -22.68
N GLU A 218 19.89 -0.77 -24.00
CA GLU A 218 18.66 -0.68 -24.79
C GLU A 218 17.60 -1.67 -24.30
N ARG A 219 17.98 -2.93 -24.02
CA ARG A 219 17.07 -3.94 -23.46
C ARG A 219 16.57 -3.59 -22.06
N VAL A 220 17.46 -3.13 -21.19
CA VAL A 220 17.09 -2.72 -19.82
C VAL A 220 16.14 -1.53 -19.86
N ALA A 221 16.43 -0.51 -20.67
CA ALA A 221 15.56 0.66 -20.85
C ALA A 221 14.20 0.27 -21.47
N SER A 222 14.19 -0.60 -22.48
CA SER A 222 12.95 -1.07 -23.09
C SER A 222 12.05 -1.82 -22.10
N MET A 223 12.64 -2.70 -21.28
CA MET A 223 11.93 -3.40 -20.21
C MET A 223 11.41 -2.43 -19.13
N ARG A 224 12.27 -1.50 -18.70
CA ARG A 224 11.95 -0.47 -17.70
C ARG A 224 10.75 0.40 -18.13
N ASP A 225 10.71 0.75 -19.41
CA ASP A 225 9.67 1.59 -20.01
C ASP A 225 8.49 0.77 -20.56
N GLY A 226 8.54 -0.56 -20.46
CA GLY A 226 7.44 -1.43 -20.91
C GLY A 226 7.19 -1.42 -22.40
N ARG A 227 8.18 -0.96 -23.19
CA ARG A 227 8.12 -0.95 -24.65
C ARG A 227 8.18 -2.37 -25.19
N ASP A 228 9.07 -3.20 -24.62
CA ASP A 228 9.13 -4.62 -24.91
C ASP A 228 8.97 -5.45 -23.62
N MET A 229 7.85 -6.15 -23.51
CA MET A 229 7.67 -7.17 -22.47
C MET A 229 8.30 -8.48 -22.94
N TYR A 230 9.64 -8.53 -22.94
CA TYR A 230 10.40 -9.65 -23.45
C TYR A 230 10.02 -11.01 -22.82
N THR A 231 10.34 -12.08 -23.55
CA THR A 231 10.20 -13.48 -23.12
C THR A 231 10.91 -13.76 -21.79
N GLN A 232 10.54 -14.86 -21.12
CA GLN A 232 11.19 -15.25 -19.86
C GLN A 232 12.72 -15.39 -20.00
N TYR A 233 13.21 -15.87 -21.14
CA TYR A 233 14.64 -15.99 -21.42
C TYR A 233 15.34 -14.63 -21.32
N ILE A 234 14.84 -13.62 -22.05
CA ILE A 234 15.44 -12.29 -22.07
C ILE A 234 15.31 -11.61 -20.70
N ARG A 235 14.19 -11.81 -19.99
CA ARG A 235 14.05 -11.33 -18.60
C ARG A 235 15.14 -11.90 -17.69
N ARG A 236 15.48 -13.19 -17.82
CA ARG A 236 16.59 -13.80 -17.07
C ARG A 236 17.93 -13.19 -17.45
N GLU A 237 18.19 -12.92 -18.73
CA GLU A 237 19.40 -12.23 -19.18
C GLU A 237 19.51 -10.81 -18.61
N ILE A 238 18.39 -10.06 -18.60
CA ILE A 238 18.33 -8.72 -18.00
C ILE A 238 18.62 -8.80 -16.50
N LYS A 239 17.97 -9.72 -15.77
CA LYS A 239 18.23 -9.93 -14.34
C LYS A 239 19.70 -10.25 -14.05
N LYS A 240 20.33 -11.14 -14.85
CA LYS A 240 21.77 -11.44 -14.77
C LYS A 240 22.65 -10.23 -15.11
N THR A 241 22.20 -9.36 -16.00
CA THR A 241 22.93 -8.12 -16.31
C THR A 241 22.88 -7.15 -15.12
N LEU A 242 21.77 -7.15 -14.39
CA LEU A 242 21.53 -6.26 -13.25
C LEU A 242 22.06 -6.80 -11.91
N THR A 243 22.65 -8.00 -11.84
CA THR A 243 23.22 -8.52 -10.57
C THR A 243 24.41 -7.72 -10.06
N ASN A 244 25.13 -7.02 -10.94
CA ASN A 244 26.24 -6.14 -10.57
C ASN A 244 25.78 -4.70 -10.24
N GLN A 245 24.49 -4.43 -10.36
CA GLN A 245 23.88 -3.15 -9.97
C GLN A 245 23.33 -3.27 -8.54
N TYR A 246 22.85 -2.16 -7.97
CA TYR A 246 22.21 -2.24 -6.66
C TYR A 246 20.86 -2.96 -6.78
N ARG A 247 20.74 -4.12 -6.14
CA ARG A 247 19.50 -4.88 -6.06
C ARG A 247 18.66 -4.41 -4.87
N LEU A 248 17.39 -4.10 -5.09
CA LEU A 248 16.45 -3.90 -4.00
C LEU A 248 15.93 -5.27 -3.54
N ASP A 249 16.26 -5.62 -2.29
CA ASP A 249 15.69 -6.78 -1.62
C ASP A 249 14.49 -6.32 -0.78
N PHE A 250 13.28 -6.40 -1.37
CA PHE A 250 12.06 -5.93 -0.71
C PHE A 250 11.76 -6.69 0.59
N ASP A 251 12.02 -8.00 0.60
CA ASP A 251 11.77 -8.86 1.76
C ASP A 251 12.70 -8.47 2.92
N GLN A 252 13.99 -8.26 2.64
CA GLN A 252 14.95 -7.82 3.65
C GLN A 252 14.59 -6.42 4.18
N LEU A 253 14.36 -5.46 3.28
CA LEU A 253 14.03 -4.07 3.64
C LEU A 253 12.76 -4.00 4.49
N ALA A 254 11.68 -4.66 4.05
CA ALA A 254 10.43 -4.70 4.81
C ALA A 254 10.60 -5.42 6.14
N ARG A 255 11.31 -6.55 6.18
CA ARG A 255 11.50 -7.33 7.43
C ARG A 255 12.24 -6.54 8.50
N VAL A 256 13.27 -5.77 8.12
CA VAL A 256 14.04 -4.94 9.07
C VAL A 256 13.14 -3.87 9.69
N GLU A 257 12.33 -3.20 8.86
CA GLU A 257 11.47 -2.09 9.30
C GLU A 257 10.12 -2.54 9.86
N TRP A 258 9.73 -3.81 9.66
CA TRP A 258 8.38 -4.30 9.87
C TRP A 258 7.84 -3.97 11.25
N LYS A 259 8.64 -4.25 12.28
CA LYS A 259 8.27 -3.96 13.67
C LYS A 259 7.93 -2.49 13.87
N ARG A 260 8.85 -1.61 13.49
CA ARG A 260 8.69 -0.16 13.64
C ARG A 260 7.44 0.34 12.91
N LEU A 261 7.18 -0.19 11.72
CA LEU A 261 6.07 0.24 10.86
C LEU A 261 4.68 -0.14 11.39
N ILE A 262 4.56 -1.27 12.10
CA ILE A 262 3.24 -1.77 12.53
C ILE A 262 2.99 -1.68 14.03
N GLU A 263 4.02 -1.51 14.86
CA GLU A 263 3.90 -1.54 16.32
C GLU A 263 2.98 -0.43 16.84
N GLU A 264 3.25 0.82 16.46
CA GLU A 264 2.41 1.96 16.86
C GLU A 264 0.96 1.86 16.35
N PRO A 265 0.69 1.71 15.03
CA PRO A 265 -0.69 1.64 14.55
C PRO A 265 -1.44 0.43 15.13
N SER A 266 -0.79 -0.73 15.26
CA SER A 266 -1.42 -1.91 15.89
C SER A 266 -1.70 -1.65 17.37
N SER A 267 -0.79 -0.99 18.08
CA SER A 267 -1.00 -0.63 19.49
C SER A 267 -2.18 0.31 19.66
N ILE A 268 -2.28 1.36 18.84
CA ILE A 268 -3.41 2.30 18.89
C ILE A 268 -4.73 1.58 18.63
N VAL A 269 -4.77 0.68 17.65
CA VAL A 269 -5.98 -0.07 17.28
C VAL A 269 -6.34 -1.16 18.29
N LEU A 270 -5.36 -1.82 18.91
CA LEU A 270 -5.61 -2.92 19.85
C LEU A 270 -5.82 -2.43 21.28
N ARG A 271 -5.20 -1.33 21.72
CA ARG A 271 -5.44 -0.76 23.08
C ARG A 271 -6.85 -0.22 23.28
N VAL A 272 -7.56 -0.03 22.17
CA VAL A 272 -8.91 0.52 22.11
C VAL A 272 -9.95 -0.56 21.78
N SER A 273 -9.49 -1.80 21.57
CA SER A 273 -10.30 -2.99 21.27
C SER A 273 -10.47 -3.89 22.49
#